data_AF-A0A525HGN9-F1
#
_entry.id   AF-A0A525HGN9-F1
#
_cell.length_a   1.000
_cell.length_b   1.000
_cell.length_c   1.000
_cell.angle_alpha   90.00
_cell.angle_beta   90.00
_cell.angle_gamma   90.00
#
_symmetry.space_group_name_H-M   'P 1'
#
loop_
_entity.id
_entity.type
_entity.pdbx_description
1 polymer ?
#
loop_
_entity_poly.entity_id
_entity_poly.type
_entity_poly.pdbx_seq_one_letter_code
_entity_poly.pdbx_strand_id
1 'polypeptide(L)'
;MADGDTSAWIGLAGVALGGTISTIASFALAFTERKKFARDRIWDIRRGVYTKIIAVMGDIERRAEDHRFNFTDDAGGENYFDSPAYRQMEGEIVNLEARLDRIITLNLVIMSKAMVKWHRDMIGELGELVEHPEAYEPFDVADVRHKIFKAQLDRVTDIAQRELGVPG
;
A
#
# COMPACT_ATOMS: atom_id res chain seq x y z
N MET A 1 70.42 31.27 -20.35
CA MET A 1 69.86 29.96 -19.95
C MET A 1 69.18 30.14 -18.61
N ALA A 2 67.84 30.10 -18.60
CA ALA A 2 66.97 29.72 -17.48
C ALA A 2 65.60 30.38 -17.71
N ASP A 3 64.72 29.70 -18.44
CA ASP A 3 63.27 29.95 -18.44
C ASP A 3 62.60 28.62 -18.74
N GLY A 4 62.29 27.86 -17.69
CA GLY A 4 61.74 26.51 -17.82
C GLY A 4 60.96 25.98 -16.62
N ASP A 5 60.92 26.68 -15.49
CA ASP A 5 60.38 26.11 -14.24
C ASP A 5 59.00 26.65 -13.82
N THR A 6 58.54 27.78 -14.34
CA THR A 6 57.28 28.38 -13.86
C THR A 6 56.03 27.80 -14.49
N SER A 7 56.14 27.21 -15.69
CA SER A 7 55.01 26.61 -16.43
C SER A 7 54.70 25.16 -16.00
N ALA A 8 55.70 24.41 -15.52
CA ALA A 8 55.53 23.02 -15.10
C ALA A 8 54.69 22.86 -13.82
N TRP A 9 54.80 23.81 -12.88
CA TRP A 9 54.04 23.80 -11.62
C TRP A 9 52.57 24.19 -11.80
N ILE A 10 52.25 25.07 -12.76
CA ILE A 10 50.87 25.46 -13.06
C ILE A 10 50.13 24.33 -13.79
N GLY A 11 50.82 23.58 -14.66
CA GLY A 11 50.26 22.41 -15.33
C GLY A 11 49.92 21.25 -14.38
N LEU A 12 50.75 20.99 -13.37
CA LEU A 12 50.52 19.94 -12.37
C LEU A 12 49.42 20.31 -11.36
N ALA A 13 49.32 21.58 -10.96
CA ALA A 13 48.25 22.06 -10.08
C ALA A 13 46.86 22.02 -10.74
N GLY A 14 46.78 22.32 -12.04
CA GLY A 14 45.53 22.23 -12.81
C GLY A 14 45.03 20.80 -13.01
N VAL A 15 45.93 19.83 -13.23
CA VAL A 15 45.58 18.41 -13.38
C VAL A 15 45.17 17.78 -12.05
N ALA A 16 45.81 18.15 -10.93
CA ALA A 16 45.45 17.65 -9.60
C ALA A 16 44.06 18.13 -9.15
N LEU A 17 43.70 19.39 -9.44
CA LEU A 17 42.37 19.94 -9.14
C LEU A 17 41.30 19.47 -10.12
N GLY A 18 41.63 19.32 -11.41
CA GLY A 18 40.70 18.79 -12.42
C GLY A 18 40.33 17.32 -12.20
N GLY A 19 41.29 16.48 -11.82
CA GLY A 19 41.07 15.06 -11.52
C GLY A 19 40.24 14.84 -10.25
N THR A 20 40.46 15.63 -9.19
CA THR A 20 39.70 15.52 -7.93
C THR A 20 38.28 16.06 -8.06
N ILE A 21 38.06 17.19 -8.76
CA ILE A 21 36.72 17.73 -9.02
C ILE A 21 35.93 16.77 -9.94
N SER A 22 36.56 16.20 -10.97
CA SER A 22 35.95 15.19 -11.85
C SER A 22 35.52 13.93 -11.07
N THR A 23 36.35 13.47 -10.13
CA THR A 23 36.04 12.30 -9.30
C THR A 23 34.90 12.59 -8.33
N ILE A 24 34.89 13.74 -7.66
CA ILE A 24 33.82 14.15 -6.73
C ILE A 24 32.49 14.35 -7.47
N ALA A 25 32.51 15.00 -8.64
CA ALA A 25 31.32 15.18 -9.47
C ALA A 25 30.78 13.84 -9.97
N SER A 26 31.65 12.91 -10.38
CA SER A 26 31.26 11.56 -10.78
C SER A 26 30.65 10.76 -9.63
N PHE A 27 31.20 10.87 -8.41
CA PHE A 27 30.63 10.26 -7.22
C PHE A 27 29.28 10.87 -6.83
N ALA A 28 29.16 12.20 -6.91
CA ALA A 28 27.91 12.90 -6.64
C ALA A 28 26.83 12.49 -7.65
N LEU A 29 27.17 12.44 -8.95
CA LEU A 29 26.28 11.99 -10.02
C LEU A 29 25.86 10.53 -9.82
N ALA A 30 26.80 9.62 -9.60
CA ALA A 30 26.50 8.21 -9.33
C ALA A 30 25.64 8.03 -8.06
N PHE A 31 25.85 8.86 -7.03
CA PHE A 31 25.05 8.83 -5.81
C PHE A 31 23.65 9.41 -6.03
N THR A 32 23.52 10.49 -6.81
CA THR A 32 22.21 11.03 -7.20
C THR A 32 21.44 10.09 -8.11
N GLU A 33 22.11 9.42 -9.04
CA GLU A 33 21.52 8.39 -9.89
C GLU A 33 21.09 7.20 -9.04
N ARG A 34 21.94 6.67 -8.15
CA ARG A 34 21.56 5.59 -7.22
C ARG A 34 20.39 5.98 -6.34
N LYS A 35 20.34 7.23 -5.85
CA LYS A 35 19.20 7.75 -5.08
C LYS A 35 17.93 7.87 -5.92
N LYS A 36 18.06 8.29 -7.19
CA LYS A 36 16.93 8.37 -8.13
C LYS A 36 16.42 6.96 -8.46
N PHE A 37 17.29 6.04 -8.86
CA PHE A 37 16.94 4.64 -9.08
C PHE A 37 16.34 3.96 -7.85
N ALA A 38 16.88 4.21 -6.65
CA ALA A 38 16.31 3.69 -5.42
C ALA A 38 14.91 4.27 -5.15
N ARG A 39 14.72 5.57 -5.42
CA ARG A 39 13.42 6.24 -5.28
C ARG A 39 12.40 5.70 -6.28
N ASP A 40 12.78 5.57 -7.55
CA ASP A 40 11.94 5.06 -8.63
C ASP A 40 11.56 3.60 -8.35
N ARG A 41 12.51 2.78 -7.89
CA ARG A 41 12.26 1.40 -7.49
C ARG A 41 11.33 1.29 -6.28
N ILE A 42 11.51 2.14 -5.26
CA ILE A 42 10.59 2.17 -4.11
C ILE A 42 9.19 2.62 -4.55
N TRP A 43 9.10 3.59 -5.45
CA TRP A 43 7.83 4.03 -6.02
C TRP A 43 7.12 2.91 -6.78
N ASP A 44 7.83 2.17 -7.63
CA ASP A 44 7.28 1.02 -8.36
C ASP A 44 6.80 -0.08 -7.42
N ILE A 45 7.58 -0.41 -6.37
CA ILE A 45 7.18 -1.42 -5.39
C ILE A 45 5.94 -0.93 -4.61
N ARG A 46 5.90 0.33 -4.17
CA ARG A 46 4.72 0.92 -3.51
C ARG A 46 3.50 0.85 -4.39
N ARG A 47 3.62 1.24 -5.66
CA ARG A 47 2.55 1.14 -6.65
C ARG A 47 2.02 -0.29 -6.76
N GLY A 48 2.92 -1.27 -6.87
CA GLY A 48 2.55 -2.68 -6.94
C GLY A 48 1.84 -3.17 -5.67
N VAL A 49 2.26 -2.72 -4.49
CA VAL A 49 1.61 -3.06 -3.22
C VAL A 49 0.25 -2.40 -3.09
N TYR A 50 0.13 -1.10 -3.37
CA TYR A 50 -1.13 -0.36 -3.27
C TYR A 50 -2.17 -0.92 -4.24
N THR A 51 -1.74 -1.27 -5.46
CA THR A 51 -2.61 -1.95 -6.44
C THR A 51 -3.14 -3.28 -5.89
N LYS A 52 -2.30 -4.08 -5.22
CA LYS A 52 -2.73 -5.35 -4.61
C LYS A 52 -3.68 -5.13 -3.44
N ILE A 53 -3.44 -4.12 -2.60
CA ILE A 53 -4.31 -3.74 -1.49
C ILE A 53 -5.69 -3.35 -2.02
N ILE A 54 -5.75 -2.43 -2.98
CA ILE A 54 -7.02 -1.97 -3.60
C ILE A 54 -7.76 -3.14 -4.24
N ALA A 55 -7.07 -4.02 -4.98
CA ALA A 55 -7.69 -5.18 -5.61
C ALA A 55 -8.32 -6.14 -4.58
N VAL A 56 -7.59 -6.49 -3.52
CA VAL A 56 -8.12 -7.38 -2.47
C VAL A 56 -9.28 -6.71 -1.73
N MET A 57 -9.21 -5.41 -1.48
CA MET A 57 -10.33 -4.69 -0.87
C MET A 57 -11.57 -4.64 -1.75
N GLY A 58 -11.41 -4.44 -3.06
CA GLY A 58 -12.53 -4.54 -4.00
C GLY A 58 -13.14 -5.94 -4.02
N ASP A 59 -12.32 -6.99 -3.93
CA ASP A 59 -12.83 -8.36 -3.81
C ASP A 59 -13.63 -8.57 -2.51
N ILE A 60 -13.17 -8.02 -1.38
CA ILE A 60 -13.89 -8.08 -0.10
C ILE A 60 -15.22 -7.34 -0.18
N GLU A 61 -15.20 -6.10 -0.67
CA GLU A 61 -16.37 -5.24 -0.77
C GLU A 61 -17.46 -5.88 -1.65
N ARG A 62 -17.06 -6.41 -2.82
CA ARG A 62 -17.96 -7.15 -3.71
C ARG A 62 -18.52 -8.40 -3.05
N ARG A 63 -17.71 -9.16 -2.30
CA ARG A 63 -18.18 -10.37 -1.63
C ARG A 63 -19.11 -10.07 -0.47
N ALA A 64 -18.86 -8.98 0.26
CA ALA A 64 -19.76 -8.49 1.29
C ALA A 64 -21.08 -7.97 0.69
N GLU A 65 -21.03 -7.35 -0.49
CA GLU A 65 -22.23 -6.96 -1.25
C GLU A 65 -23.04 -8.18 -1.71
N ASP A 66 -22.39 -9.19 -2.31
CA ASP A 66 -23.03 -10.48 -2.67
C ASP A 66 -23.72 -11.10 -1.43
N HIS A 67 -23.04 -11.05 -0.27
CA HIS A 67 -23.54 -11.58 0.99
C HIS A 67 -24.81 -10.86 1.47
N ARG A 68 -24.87 -9.54 1.27
CA ARG A 68 -26.03 -8.70 1.57
C ARG A 68 -27.20 -8.96 0.62
N PHE A 69 -26.93 -9.12 -0.68
CA PHE A 69 -27.96 -9.41 -1.70
C PHE A 69 -28.57 -10.79 -1.56
N ASN A 70 -27.76 -11.84 -1.40
CA ASN A 70 -28.26 -13.21 -1.26
C ASN A 70 -29.18 -13.36 -0.03
N PHE A 71 -28.93 -12.59 1.04
CA PHE A 71 -29.83 -12.54 2.19
C PHE A 71 -31.16 -11.83 1.90
N THR A 72 -31.12 -10.73 1.14
CA THR A 72 -32.32 -9.93 0.85
C THR A 72 -33.25 -10.60 -0.17
N ASP A 73 -32.70 -11.35 -1.13
CA ASP A 73 -33.48 -12.10 -2.13
C ASP A 73 -34.06 -13.41 -1.59
N ASP A 74 -33.38 -14.11 -0.67
CA ASP A 74 -33.90 -15.35 -0.04
C ASP A 74 -34.86 -15.09 1.14
N ALA A 75 -35.20 -13.82 1.42
CA ALA A 75 -36.18 -13.37 2.42
C ALA A 75 -36.30 -14.31 3.64
N GLY A 76 -35.25 -14.34 4.48
CA GLY A 76 -35.35 -14.90 5.83
C GLY A 76 -35.57 -16.40 5.90
N GLY A 77 -34.89 -17.20 5.08
CA GLY A 77 -34.76 -18.62 5.36
C GLY A 77 -34.23 -18.79 6.79
N GLU A 78 -35.04 -19.33 7.71
CA GLU A 78 -34.78 -19.45 9.17
C GLU A 78 -33.42 -20.11 9.51
N ASN A 79 -32.69 -20.63 8.52
CA ASN A 79 -31.41 -21.30 8.65
C ASN A 79 -30.34 -20.80 7.65
N TYR A 80 -30.48 -19.62 7.02
CA TYR A 80 -29.47 -19.11 6.08
C TYR A 80 -28.10 -18.99 6.75
N PHE A 81 -28.06 -18.49 7.99
CA PHE A 81 -26.82 -18.37 8.77
C PHE A 81 -26.22 -19.73 9.20
N ASP A 82 -27.03 -20.78 9.22
CA ASP A 82 -26.56 -22.16 9.45
C ASP A 82 -26.23 -22.90 8.14
N SER A 83 -26.55 -22.28 7.00
CA SER A 83 -26.37 -22.89 5.68
C SER A 83 -24.88 -23.10 5.35
N PRO A 84 -24.56 -24.14 4.55
CA PRO A 84 -23.23 -24.29 3.99
C PRO A 84 -22.80 -23.09 3.12
N ALA A 85 -23.77 -22.45 2.44
CA ALA A 85 -23.51 -21.32 1.56
C ALA A 85 -23.04 -20.08 2.34
N TYR A 86 -23.69 -19.75 3.45
CA TYR A 86 -23.25 -18.68 4.36
C TYR A 86 -21.84 -18.96 4.88
N ARG A 87 -21.60 -20.15 5.45
CA ARG A 87 -20.28 -20.52 6.00
C ARG A 87 -19.17 -20.45 4.95
N GLN A 88 -19.48 -20.83 3.71
CA GLN A 88 -18.53 -20.71 2.60
C GLN A 88 -18.23 -19.24 2.28
N MET A 89 -19.25 -18.41 2.11
CA MET A 89 -19.05 -16.98 1.78
C MET A 89 -18.34 -16.22 2.91
N GLU A 90 -18.71 -16.47 4.16
CA GLU A 90 -18.03 -15.88 5.32
C GLU A 90 -16.56 -16.34 5.39
N GLY A 91 -16.30 -17.62 5.16
CA GLY A 91 -14.94 -18.14 5.07
C GLY A 91 -14.11 -17.50 3.94
N GLU A 92 -14.73 -17.21 2.80
CA GLU A 92 -14.08 -16.49 1.70
C GLU A 92 -13.73 -15.05 2.08
N ILE A 93 -14.64 -14.32 2.75
CA ILE A 93 -14.39 -12.95 3.22
C ILE A 93 -13.24 -12.94 4.24
N VAL A 94 -13.30 -13.78 5.27
CA VAL A 94 -12.25 -13.89 6.31
C VAL A 94 -10.89 -14.23 5.69
N ASN A 95 -10.85 -15.11 4.69
CA ASN A 95 -9.61 -15.43 3.97
C ASN A 95 -9.04 -14.23 3.21
N LEU A 96 -9.90 -13.42 2.60
CA LEU A 96 -9.49 -12.19 1.92
C LEU A 96 -9.00 -11.14 2.91
N GLU A 97 -9.65 -10.98 4.06
CA GLU A 97 -9.20 -10.10 5.15
C GLU A 97 -7.82 -10.51 5.68
N ALA A 98 -7.61 -11.81 5.94
CA ALA A 98 -6.31 -12.34 6.35
C ALA A 98 -5.23 -12.14 5.27
N ARG A 99 -5.60 -12.22 3.99
CA ARG A 99 -4.70 -11.93 2.87
C ARG A 99 -4.34 -10.45 2.82
N LEU A 100 -5.31 -9.55 3.02
CA LEU A 100 -5.11 -8.11 3.09
C LEU A 100 -4.11 -7.75 4.20
N ASP A 101 -4.36 -8.25 5.42
CA ASP A 101 -3.47 -8.02 6.56
C ASP A 101 -2.06 -8.54 6.30
N ARG A 102 -1.93 -9.72 5.69
CA ARG A 102 -0.61 -10.28 5.31
C ARG A 102 0.11 -9.39 4.29
N ILE A 103 -0.58 -8.90 3.26
CA ILE A 103 0.02 -7.99 2.26
C ILE A 103 0.53 -6.74 2.96
N ILE A 104 -0.25 -6.16 3.87
CA ILE A 104 0.13 -4.93 4.57
C ILE A 104 1.31 -5.19 5.51
N THR A 105 1.23 -6.21 6.35
CA THR A 105 2.28 -6.58 7.32
C THR A 105 3.63 -6.85 6.65
N LEU A 106 3.63 -7.59 5.53
CA LEU A 106 4.87 -7.88 4.78
C LEU A 106 5.48 -6.65 4.09
N ASN A 107 4.71 -5.57 3.92
CA ASN A 107 5.11 -4.38 3.18
C ASN A 107 5.14 -3.10 4.04
N LEU A 108 5.03 -3.20 5.37
CA LEU A 108 5.03 -2.05 6.28
C LEU A 108 6.23 -1.10 6.08
N VAL A 109 7.42 -1.65 5.81
CA VAL A 109 8.66 -0.87 5.66
C VAL A 109 8.64 0.05 4.45
N ILE A 110 7.96 -0.37 3.39
CA ILE A 110 7.90 0.39 2.13
C ILE A 110 6.64 1.25 2.04
N MET A 111 5.61 0.97 2.84
CA MET A 111 4.40 1.76 2.92
C MET A 111 4.66 3.15 3.49
N SER A 112 3.80 4.11 3.10
CA SER A 112 3.82 5.42 3.72
C SER A 112 3.18 5.41 5.11
N LYS A 113 3.42 6.50 5.86
CA LYS A 113 2.75 6.73 7.14
C LYS A 113 1.23 6.85 7.00
N ALA A 114 0.74 7.44 5.90
CA ALA A 114 -0.70 7.59 5.67
C ALA A 114 -1.36 6.23 5.43
N MET A 115 -0.72 5.37 4.63
CA MET A 115 -1.21 4.01 4.37
C MET A 115 -1.17 3.13 5.63
N VAL A 116 -0.11 3.23 6.43
CA VAL A 116 -0.03 2.53 7.73
C VAL A 116 -1.10 3.02 8.71
N LYS A 117 -1.34 4.34 8.76
CA LYS A 117 -2.39 4.92 9.60
C LYS A 117 -3.77 4.43 9.15
N TRP A 118 -4.04 4.48 7.85
CA TRP A 118 -5.29 3.99 7.27
C TRP A 118 -5.58 2.54 7.67
N HIS A 119 -4.61 1.63 7.54
CA HIS A 119 -4.79 0.23 7.96
C HIS A 119 -5.13 0.10 9.44
N ARG A 120 -4.47 0.88 10.30
CA ARG A 120 -4.76 0.89 11.73
C ARG A 120 -6.17 1.40 12.04
N ASP A 121 -6.58 2.49 11.39
CA ASP A 121 -7.93 3.06 11.54
C ASP A 121 -8.98 2.01 11.10
N MET A 122 -8.76 1.34 9.96
CA MET A 122 -9.64 0.28 9.46
C MET A 122 -9.72 -0.92 10.42
N ILE A 123 -8.59 -1.39 10.97
CA ILE A 123 -8.62 -2.45 11.99
C ILE A 123 -9.40 -2.01 13.22
N GLY A 124 -9.29 -0.73 13.63
CA GLY A 124 -10.08 -0.20 14.74
C GLY A 124 -11.59 -0.26 14.46
N GLU A 125 -12.01 0.18 13.27
CA GLU A 125 -13.41 0.14 12.83
C GLU A 125 -13.94 -1.31 12.71
N LEU A 126 -13.11 -2.25 12.24
CA LEU A 126 -13.45 -3.68 12.20
C LEU A 126 -13.42 -4.32 13.59
N GLY A 127 -12.58 -3.84 14.50
CA GLY A 127 -12.42 -4.36 15.85
C GLY A 127 -13.72 -4.27 16.65
N GLU A 128 -14.49 -3.19 16.49
CA GLU A 128 -15.79 -3.04 17.14
C GLU A 128 -16.81 -4.12 16.70
N LEU A 129 -16.69 -4.63 15.47
CA LEU A 129 -17.51 -5.75 14.98
C LEU A 129 -17.01 -7.12 15.47
N VAL A 130 -15.70 -7.28 15.63
CA VAL A 130 -15.06 -8.56 16.00
C VAL A 130 -15.05 -8.78 17.51
N GLU A 131 -15.00 -7.71 18.31
CA GLU A 131 -14.98 -7.79 19.78
C GLU A 131 -16.37 -8.02 20.38
N HIS A 132 -17.43 -7.59 19.68
CA HIS A 132 -18.81 -7.77 20.11
C HIS A 132 -19.72 -8.36 19.03
N PRO A 133 -19.37 -9.51 18.43
CA PRO A 133 -20.18 -10.13 17.38
C PRO A 133 -21.58 -10.51 17.89
N GLU A 134 -21.73 -10.81 19.19
CA GLU A 134 -23.01 -11.09 19.84
C GLU A 134 -23.95 -9.87 19.94
N ALA A 135 -23.41 -8.65 19.77
CA ALA A 135 -24.19 -7.42 19.82
C ALA A 135 -24.89 -7.12 18.47
N TYR A 136 -24.59 -7.88 17.42
CA TYR A 136 -25.10 -7.67 16.07
C TYR A 136 -25.81 -8.92 15.56
N GLU A 137 -26.95 -8.75 14.89
CA GLU A 137 -27.46 -9.85 14.09
C GLU A 137 -26.49 -10.14 12.94
N PRO A 138 -26.36 -11.39 12.46
CA PRO A 138 -25.40 -11.70 11.41
C PRO A 138 -25.64 -10.92 10.10
N PHE A 139 -26.88 -10.46 9.86
CA PHE A 139 -27.19 -9.50 8.79
C PHE A 139 -26.51 -8.14 9.00
N ASP A 140 -26.60 -7.59 10.21
CA ASP A 140 -25.97 -6.31 10.56
C ASP A 140 -24.46 -6.39 10.40
N VAL A 141 -23.84 -7.53 10.74
CA VAL A 141 -22.40 -7.74 10.54
C VAL A 141 -22.03 -7.63 9.06
N ALA A 142 -22.77 -8.27 8.16
CA ALA A 142 -22.49 -8.22 6.72
C ALA A 142 -22.71 -6.81 6.13
N ASP A 143 -23.78 -6.11 6.52
CA ASP A 143 -24.09 -4.76 6.03
C ASP A 143 -23.08 -3.72 6.57
N VAL A 144 -22.73 -3.80 7.86
CA VAL A 144 -21.71 -2.91 8.45
C VAL A 144 -20.33 -3.21 7.83
N ARG A 145 -19.97 -4.48 7.64
CA ARG A 145 -18.72 -4.86 6.96
C ARG A 145 -18.66 -4.28 5.55
N HIS A 146 -19.71 -4.44 4.73
CA HIS A 146 -19.78 -3.84 3.39
C HIS A 146 -19.58 -2.32 3.44
N LYS A 147 -20.29 -1.62 4.34
CA LYS A 147 -20.17 -0.16 4.50
C LYS A 147 -18.75 0.27 4.86
N ILE A 148 -18.09 -0.42 5.79
CA ILE A 148 -16.70 -0.16 6.18
C ILE A 148 -15.78 -0.37 4.99
N PHE A 149 -15.80 -1.55 4.35
CA PHE A 149 -14.89 -1.84 3.24
C PHE A 149 -15.07 -0.90 2.05
N LYS A 150 -16.32 -0.52 1.74
CA LYS A 150 -16.61 0.48 0.72
C LYS A 150 -16.01 1.85 1.04
N ALA A 151 -16.26 2.37 2.25
CA ALA A 151 -15.71 3.65 2.68
C ALA A 151 -14.16 3.63 2.72
N GLN A 152 -13.58 2.52 3.17
CA GLN A 152 -12.13 2.35 3.24
C GLN A 152 -11.51 2.17 1.86
N LEU A 153 -12.21 1.56 0.89
CA LEU A 153 -11.75 1.39 -0.49
C LEU A 153 -11.57 2.75 -1.19
N ASP A 154 -12.53 3.65 -1.02
CA ASP A 154 -12.42 5.02 -1.55
C ASP A 154 -11.23 5.76 -0.90
N ARG A 155 -11.11 5.64 0.42
CA ARG A 155 -10.07 6.32 1.21
C ARG A 155 -8.66 5.81 0.85
N VAL A 156 -8.48 4.51 0.71
CA VAL A 156 -7.18 3.92 0.34
C VAL A 156 -6.80 4.26 -1.11
N THR A 157 -7.79 4.35 -2.00
CA THR A 157 -7.58 4.73 -3.41
C THR A 157 -7.10 6.19 -3.50
N ASP A 158 -7.73 7.10 -2.76
CA ASP A 158 -7.32 8.52 -2.69
C ASP A 158 -5.92 8.69 -2.06
N ILE A 159 -5.58 7.92 -1.02
CA ILE A 159 -4.21 7.89 -0.47
C ILE A 159 -3.22 7.42 -1.54
N ALA A 160 -3.52 6.32 -2.24
CA ALA A 160 -2.64 5.76 -3.25
C ALA A 160 -2.44 6.74 -4.43
N GLN A 161 -3.50 7.37 -4.94
CA GLN A 161 -3.43 8.35 -6.02
C GLN A 161 -2.55 9.56 -5.65
N ARG A 162 -2.78 10.15 -4.47
CA ARG A 162 -1.99 11.29 -3.98
C ARG A 162 -0.51 10.96 -3.79
N GLU A 163 -0.20 9.78 -3.28
CA GLU A 163 1.19 9.37 -3.06
C GLU A 163 1.92 8.96 -4.32
N LEU A 164 1.21 8.40 -5.29
CA LEU A 164 1.78 7.99 -6.57
C LEU A 164 1.80 9.15 -7.59
N GLY A 165 1.14 10.27 -7.28
CA GLY A 165 1.06 11.42 -8.19
C GLY A 165 0.18 11.14 -9.42
N VAL A 166 -0.80 10.25 -9.29
CA VAL A 166 -1.75 9.92 -10.35
C VAL A 166 -2.99 10.81 -10.15
N PRO A 167 -3.41 11.62 -11.14
CA PRO A 167 -4.63 12.40 -11.02
C PRO A 167 -5.84 11.47 -10.89
N GLY A 168 -6.72 11.80 -9.94
CA GLY A 168 -7.99 11.10 -9.68
C GLY A 168 -9.10 11.48 -10.66
#